data_AF-A0A1Y1MH11-F1
#
_entry.id   AF-A0A1Y1MH11-F1
#
_cell.length_a   1.000
_cell.length_b   1.000
_cell.length_c   1.000
_cell.angle_alpha   90.00
_cell.angle_beta   90.00
_cell.angle_gamma   90.00
#
_symmetry.space_group_name_H-M   'P 1'
#
loop_
_entity.id
_entity.type
_entity.pdbx_description
1 polymer ?
#
loop_
_entity_poly.entity_id
_entity_poly.type
_entity_poly.pdbx_seq_one_letter_code
_entity_poly.pdbx_strand_id
1 'polypeptide(L)'
;MLLGQALILCVLAANCCATINLVKDLLQFNVAGHPVVHKDVEYLFDPNIGVERSRFYQEVNGVYGEKAIERLGLGIDGKENERLQQQKIRDIYLEQNLPVV
;
A
#
# COMPACT_ATOMS: atom_id res chain seq x y z
N MET A 1 -49.24 16.37 -39.00
CA MET A 1 -49.12 16.86 -37.60
C MET A 1 -48.51 15.79 -36.68
N LEU A 2 -49.03 14.56 -36.67
CA LEU A 2 -48.48 13.44 -35.87
C LEU A 2 -47.00 13.10 -36.13
N LEU A 3 -46.56 13.08 -37.40
CA LEU A 3 -45.19 12.73 -37.76
C LEU A 3 -44.15 13.75 -37.26
N GLY A 4 -44.53 15.05 -37.27
CA GLY A 4 -43.71 16.12 -36.70
C GLY A 4 -43.62 16.05 -35.17
N GLN A 5 -44.73 15.69 -34.50
CA GLN A 5 -44.74 15.49 -33.05
C GLN A 5 -43.88 14.28 -32.62
N ALA A 6 -43.92 13.19 -33.39
CA ALA A 6 -43.06 12.03 -33.15
C ALA A 6 -41.57 12.38 -33.31
N LEU A 7 -41.21 13.15 -34.33
CA LEU A 7 -39.82 13.58 -34.56
C LEU A 7 -39.32 14.49 -33.43
N ILE A 8 -40.14 15.41 -32.94
CA ILE A 8 -39.81 16.27 -31.80
C ILE A 8 -39.59 15.43 -30.52
N LEU A 9 -40.46 14.44 -30.27
CA LEU A 9 -40.32 13.55 -29.12
C LEU A 9 -39.04 12.70 -29.20
N CYS A 10 -38.70 12.18 -30.38
CA CYS A 10 -37.46 11.43 -30.59
C CYS A 10 -36.21 12.28 -30.36
N VAL A 11 -36.21 13.55 -30.81
CA VAL A 11 -35.09 14.47 -30.58
C VAL A 11 -34.94 14.82 -29.10
N LEU A 12 -36.05 15.07 -28.40
CA LEU A 12 -36.04 15.31 -26.95
C LEU A 12 -35.54 14.08 -26.17
N ALA A 13 -36.01 12.88 -26.53
CA ALA A 13 -35.58 11.63 -25.89
C ALA A 13 -34.09 11.34 -26.14
N ALA A 14 -33.59 11.57 -27.36
CA ALA A 14 -32.18 11.40 -27.70
C ALA A 14 -31.28 12.37 -26.90
N ASN A 15 -31.67 13.64 -26.80
CA ASN A 15 -30.92 14.64 -26.03
C ASN A 15 -30.92 14.34 -24.52
N CYS A 16 -32.03 13.85 -23.97
CA CYS A 16 -32.13 13.42 -22.57
C CYS A 16 -31.24 12.21 -22.29
N CYS A 17 -31.22 11.23 -23.19
CA CYS A 17 -30.33 10.06 -23.05
C CYS A 17 -28.85 10.47 -23.11
N ALA A 18 -28.49 11.37 -24.02
CA ALA A 18 -27.12 11.86 -24.16
C ALA A 18 -26.64 12.63 -22.91
N THR A 19 -27.48 13.48 -22.32
CA THR A 19 -27.11 14.23 -21.11
C THR A 19 -26.97 13.32 -19.89
N ILE A 20 -27.85 12.33 -19.74
CA ILE A 20 -27.75 11.34 -18.65
C ILE A 20 -26.45 10.54 -18.77
N ASN A 21 -26.07 10.11 -19.98
CA ASN A 21 -24.83 9.38 -20.20
C ASN A 21 -23.61 10.25 -19.91
N LEU A 22 -23.58 11.51 -20.34
CA LEU A 22 -22.49 12.43 -20.03
C LEU A 22 -22.33 12.66 -18.52
N VAL A 23 -23.43 12.86 -17.79
CA VAL A 23 -23.38 13.04 -16.32
C VAL A 23 -22.91 11.75 -15.64
N LYS A 24 -23.42 10.60 -16.08
CA LYS A 24 -23.00 9.29 -15.57
C LYS A 24 -21.50 9.07 -15.79
N ASP A 25 -21.01 9.35 -17.00
CA ASP A 25 -19.60 9.15 -17.34
C ASP A 25 -18.72 10.11 -16.53
N LEU A 26 -19.08 11.38 -16.40
CA LEU A 26 -18.35 12.34 -15.57
C LEU A 26 -18.31 11.92 -14.10
N LEU A 27 -19.43 11.49 -13.53
CA LEU A 27 -19.48 10.98 -12.16
C LEU A 27 -18.63 9.72 -12.01
N GLN A 28 -18.73 8.78 -12.95
CA GLN A 28 -17.96 7.53 -12.90
C GLN A 28 -16.46 7.78 -12.99
N PHE A 29 -16.01 8.65 -13.90
CA PHE A 29 -14.58 8.99 -14.04
C PHE A 29 -14.02 9.73 -12.84
N ASN A 30 -14.81 10.57 -12.17
CA ASN A 30 -14.36 11.34 -11.00
C ASN A 30 -14.44 10.54 -9.69
N VAL A 31 -15.48 9.72 -9.50
CA VAL A 31 -15.71 8.97 -8.26
C VAL A 31 -14.98 7.63 -8.25
N ALA A 32 -15.01 6.89 -9.36
CA ALA A 32 -14.41 5.56 -9.47
C ALA A 32 -13.00 5.58 -10.10
N GLY A 33 -12.55 6.75 -10.57
CA GLY A 33 -11.31 6.89 -11.34
C GLY A 33 -11.48 6.41 -12.78
N HIS A 34 -10.48 6.70 -13.62
CA HIS A 34 -10.42 6.10 -14.96
C HIS A 34 -10.42 4.57 -14.81
N PRO A 35 -11.21 3.81 -15.58
CA PRO A 35 -11.11 2.36 -15.61
C PRO A 35 -9.78 2.02 -16.25
N VAL A 36 -8.70 2.12 -15.47
CA VAL A 36 -7.39 1.62 -15.82
C VAL A 36 -7.56 0.10 -15.85
N VAL A 37 -7.84 -0.39 -17.06
CA VAL A 37 -7.71 -1.80 -17.40
C VAL A 37 -6.36 -2.22 -16.86
N HIS A 38 -6.37 -3.24 -16.01
CA HIS A 38 -5.18 -3.77 -15.36
C HIS A 38 -4.11 -3.95 -16.43
N LYS A 39 -3.00 -3.24 -16.30
CA LYS A 39 -1.89 -3.39 -17.24
C LYS A 39 -1.24 -4.74 -16.97
N ASP A 40 -1.02 -5.52 -18.01
CA ASP A 40 -0.15 -6.67 -17.91
C ASP A 40 1.24 -6.15 -17.56
N VAL A 41 1.70 -6.50 -16.36
CA VAL A 41 3.04 -6.17 -15.87
C VAL A 41 3.81 -7.48 -15.75
N GLU A 42 4.86 -7.60 -16.55
CA GLU A 42 5.81 -8.69 -16.40
C GLU A 42 6.76 -8.37 -15.24
N TYR A 43 6.75 -9.23 -14.23
CA TYR A 43 7.73 -9.20 -13.16
C TYR A 43 8.80 -10.25 -13.43
N LEU A 44 10.06 -9.85 -13.35
CA LEU A 44 11.17 -10.79 -13.32
C LEU A 44 11.19 -11.48 -11.95
N PHE A 45 10.36 -12.50 -11.78
CA PHE A 45 10.29 -13.26 -10.54
C PHE A 45 11.44 -14.25 -10.47
N ASP A 46 12.37 -13.99 -9.56
CA ASP A 46 13.40 -14.96 -9.18
C ASP A 46 13.00 -15.62 -7.86
N PRO A 47 12.75 -16.95 -7.84
CA PRO A 47 12.33 -17.65 -6.63
C PRO A 47 13.40 -17.65 -5.53
N ASN A 48 14.67 -17.44 -5.87
CA ASN A 48 15.79 -17.51 -4.92
C ASN A 48 16.17 -16.14 -4.35
N ILE A 49 15.76 -15.04 -4.99
CA ILE A 49 16.14 -13.66 -4.61
C ILE A 49 15.77 -13.33 -3.15
N GLY A 50 14.69 -13.92 -2.64
CA GLY A 50 14.25 -13.71 -1.25
C GLY A 50 15.25 -14.28 -0.24
N VAL A 51 15.79 -15.47 -0.51
CA VAL A 51 16.77 -16.14 0.37
C VAL A 51 18.11 -15.41 0.32
N GLU A 52 18.54 -15.01 -0.87
CA GLU A 52 19.79 -14.25 -1.05
C GLU A 52 19.73 -12.88 -0.37
N ARG A 53 18.63 -12.14 -0.58
CA ARG A 53 18.44 -10.83 0.07
C ARG A 53 18.28 -10.93 1.57
N SER A 54 17.70 -12.02 2.09
CA SER A 54 17.61 -12.25 3.53
C SER A 54 18.99 -12.43 4.16
N ARG A 55 19.86 -13.25 3.55
CA ARG A 55 21.26 -13.39 3.99
C ARG A 55 22.03 -12.08 3.87
N PHE A 56 21.93 -11.41 2.73
CA PHE A 56 22.58 -10.11 2.54
C PHE A 56 22.12 -9.08 3.58
N TYR A 57 20.82 -9.03 3.89
CA TYR A 57 20.28 -8.15 4.91
C TYR A 57 20.83 -8.48 6.31
N GLN A 58 20.95 -9.77 6.65
CA GLN A 58 21.54 -10.23 7.91
C GLN A 58 23.05 -9.99 7.98
N GLU A 59 23.76 -10.06 6.86
CA GLU A 59 25.20 -9.75 6.80
C GLU A 59 25.45 -8.25 6.97
N VAL A 60 24.62 -7.41 6.34
CA VAL A 60 24.76 -5.94 6.40
C VAL A 60 24.27 -5.36 7.72
N ASN A 61 23.17 -5.87 8.28
CA ASN A 61 22.51 -5.31 9.47
C ASN A 61 22.68 -6.15 10.74
N GLY A 62 23.39 -7.28 10.64
CA GLY A 62 23.45 -8.32 11.67
C GLY A 62 22.27 -9.30 11.58
N VAL A 63 22.41 -10.49 12.18
CA VAL A 63 21.36 -11.53 12.29
C VAL A 63 20.02 -10.93 12.76
N TYR A 64 20.10 -9.88 13.56
CA TYR A 64 19.00 -9.21 14.22
C TYR A 64 18.74 -7.82 13.64
N GLY A 65 18.13 -7.74 12.46
CA GLY A 65 17.38 -6.53 12.06
C GLY A 65 16.42 -6.05 13.18
N GLU A 66 16.07 -6.93 14.10
CA GLU A 66 15.44 -6.65 15.40
C GLU A 66 16.12 -5.51 16.18
N LYS A 67 17.45 -5.48 16.36
CA LYS A 67 18.11 -4.36 17.07
C LYS A 67 17.99 -3.04 16.29
N ALA A 68 17.91 -3.10 14.97
CA ALA A 68 17.66 -1.91 14.15
C ALA A 68 16.21 -1.43 14.31
N ILE A 69 15.25 -2.35 14.36
CA ILE A 69 13.82 -2.04 14.61
C ILE A 69 13.62 -1.51 16.04
N GLU A 70 14.29 -2.10 17.04
CA GLU A 70 14.23 -1.63 18.43
C GLU A 70 14.76 -0.21 18.59
N ARG A 71 15.83 0.14 17.85
CA ARG A 71 16.35 1.50 17.80
C ARG A 71 15.39 2.47 17.14
N LEU A 72 14.69 2.05 16.06
CA LEU A 72 13.63 2.86 15.46
C LEU A 72 12.46 3.10 16.43
N GLY A 73 12.19 2.16 17.33
CA GLY A 73 11.14 2.25 18.36
C GLY A 73 11.47 3.11 19.58
N LEU A 74 12.68 3.69 19.67
CA LEU A 74 13.09 4.47 20.85
C LEU A 74 12.39 5.82 20.98
N GLY A 75 11.74 6.33 19.93
CA GLY A 75 10.98 7.59 19.95
C GLY A 75 11.86 8.85 20.09
N ILE A 76 11.31 10.00 19.67
CA ILE A 76 12.04 11.29 19.61
C ILE A 76 11.68 12.28 20.73
N ASP A 77 10.96 11.82 21.76
CA ASP A 77 10.45 12.64 22.88
C ASP A 77 11.51 12.93 23.96
N GLY A 78 12.79 12.72 23.66
CA GLY A 78 13.92 13.00 24.56
C GLY A 78 14.18 11.95 25.65
N LYS A 79 13.35 10.91 25.76
CA LYS A 79 13.51 9.81 26.74
C LYS A 79 14.21 8.57 26.17
N GLU A 80 14.82 8.69 25.00
CA GLU A 80 15.52 7.62 24.30
C GLU A 80 16.56 6.92 25.19
N ASN A 81 17.35 7.69 25.95
CA ASN A 81 18.40 7.14 26.81
C ASN A 81 17.86 6.23 27.92
N GLU A 82 16.73 6.58 28.53
CA GLU A 82 16.10 5.77 29.58
C GLU A 82 15.63 4.43 29.01
N ARG A 83 14.99 4.45 27.83
CA ARG A 83 14.51 3.25 27.13
C ARG A 83 15.66 2.36 26.67
N LEU A 84 16.72 2.97 26.14
CA LEU A 84 17.93 2.25 25.73
C LEU A 84 18.61 1.57 26.93
N GLN A 85 18.65 2.21 28.10
CA GLN A 85 19.17 1.57 29.31
C GLN A 85 18.30 0.38 29.76
N GLN A 86 16.97 0.52 29.71
CA GLN A 86 16.05 -0.58 30.02
C GLN A 86 16.25 -1.77 29.06
N GLN A 87 16.41 -1.51 27.76
CA GLN A 87 16.72 -2.53 26.75
C GLN A 87 18.03 -3.26 27.08
N LYS A 88 19.10 -2.53 27.42
CA LYS A 88 20.38 -3.15 27.81
C LYS A 88 20.27 -4.03 29.05
N ILE A 89 19.53 -3.60 30.07
CA ILE A 89 19.32 -4.39 31.29
C ILE A 89 18.57 -5.69 30.96
N ARG A 90 17.51 -5.59 30.14
CA ARG A 90 16.76 -6.75 29.65
C ARG A 90 17.67 -7.70 28.87
N ASP A 91 18.48 -7.19 27.95
CA ASP A 91 19.37 -8.00 27.12
C ASP A 91 20.40 -8.75 27.98
N ILE A 92 21.01 -8.07 28.97
CA ILE A 92 21.94 -8.71 29.93
C ILE A 92 21.23 -9.82 30.72
N TYR A 93 19.98 -9.59 31.15
CA TYR A 93 19.20 -10.60 31.86
C TYR A 93 18.89 -11.81 30.98
N LEU A 94 18.54 -11.58 29.71
CA LEU A 94 18.27 -12.63 28.74
C LEU A 94 19.52 -13.43 28.42
N GLU A 95 20.67 -12.78 28.19
CA GLU A 95 21.95 -13.46 27.94
C GLU A 95 22.39 -14.36 29.10
N GLN A 96 22.10 -13.97 30.35
CA GLN A 96 22.44 -14.76 31.54
C GLN A 96 21.50 -15.94 31.79
N ASN A 97 20.25 -15.89 31.30
CA ASN A 97 19.19 -16.83 31.65
C ASN A 97 18.62 -17.61 30.45
N LEU A 98 19.07 -17.35 29.22
CA LEU A 98 18.67 -18.17 28.08
C LEU A 98 19.37 -19.54 28.14
N PRO A 99 18.64 -20.66 28.00
CA PRO A 99 19.28 -21.93 27.73
C PRO A 99 19.98 -21.85 26.37
N VAL A 100 21.24 -22.28 26.32
CA VAL A 100 21.96 -22.47 25.06
C VAL A 100 21.21 -23.56 24.28
N VAL A 101 20.52 -23.15 23.21
CA VAL A 101 19.87 -24.06 22.25
C VAL A 101 20.92 -24.62 21.31
#